data_AF-A0A1F9VU95-F1
#
_entry.id   AF-A0A1F9VU95-F1
#
_cell.length_a   1.000
_cell.length_b   1.000
_cell.length_c   1.000
_cell.angle_alpha   90.00
_cell.angle_beta   90.00
_cell.angle_gamma   90.00
#
_symmetry.space_group_name_H-M   'P 1'
#
loop_
_entity.id
_entity.type
_entity.pdbx_description
1 polymer ?
#
loop_
_entity_poly.entity_id
_entity_poly.type
_entity_poly.pdbx_seq_one_letter_code
_entity_poly.pdbx_strand_id
1 'polypeptide(L)'
;MILSFLASLLLAPAFAAPAMDSLSSQAGPSAATASPETPRPPLREWTVMVYMNGKSNIEPFALFDLNRFETIGSSEKVAIVAEIGRSKGLDNDTTADGDWAGVRRYYVTKDQDKDHIASTLLADLGSPDMGDWKEAAAFLKWARAEYPAKKYLFIIWDHGWGWLDPVKPGENLLDDDKSISHDFVTGNYIATRQMGKIFKEAGKVDMYVSMACFMQMAEVAYEIKDGADVIVGAEEVIQLPSLNWEDFLAQLEANPAAAPETAGIYMVDTFKEMYSRPEMLQLLADGGYGTQLSAIRGAKMRELAKKIKSWHTLAMAAGDKAALARAKAGVVRFEIGDPATDPEKRIAFYGDLHHFVELAARNADKSLPGAAEALAAGERLNEFLTSELIIKNAAIGRDRTGKEFSAVKGLAINIPGKPGTLIEYYPTYSKLFFAQDSGWETFMKYLDGVENR
;
A
#
# COMPACT_ATOMS: atom_id res chain seq x y z
N MET A 1 -62.41 19.51 14.70
CA MET A 1 -62.65 20.35 13.50
C MET A 1 -62.17 19.52 12.32
N ILE A 2 -63.00 18.72 11.63
CA ILE A 2 -64.06 19.10 10.65
C ILE A 2 -63.42 19.95 9.51
N LEU A 3 -63.43 19.67 8.20
CA LEU A 3 -64.14 18.79 7.23
C LEU A 3 -63.07 18.20 6.25
N SER A 4 -63.14 16.99 5.64
CA SER A 4 -64.11 16.43 4.65
C SER A 4 -64.23 17.28 3.36
N PHE A 5 -64.15 16.77 2.12
CA PHE A 5 -64.95 15.74 1.43
C PHE A 5 -64.15 15.22 0.20
N LEU A 6 -63.98 13.90 -0.03
CA LEU A 6 -64.86 12.97 -0.79
C LEU A 6 -64.87 13.23 -2.32
N ALA A 7 -65.01 12.27 -3.23
CA ALA A 7 -65.09 10.80 -3.30
C ALA A 7 -65.19 10.48 -4.82
N SER A 8 -64.93 9.29 -5.39
CA SER A 8 -65.66 8.01 -5.26
C SER A 8 -64.99 7.02 -6.25
N LEU A 9 -64.63 5.78 -5.90
CA LEU A 9 -65.46 4.54 -5.85
C LEU A 9 -66.04 4.16 -7.25
N LEU A 10 -66.00 2.94 -7.80
CA LEU A 10 -66.05 1.53 -7.32
C LEU A 10 -65.59 0.59 -8.47
N LEU A 11 -64.79 -0.45 -8.21
CA LEU A 11 -65.14 -1.88 -8.01
C LEU A 11 -65.67 -2.69 -9.22
N ALA A 12 -65.03 -3.85 -9.41
CA ALA A 12 -65.15 -4.87 -10.45
C ALA A 12 -66.49 -5.66 -10.46
N PRO A 13 -66.70 -6.61 -11.39
CA PRO A 13 -66.27 -7.99 -11.12
C PRO A 13 -65.78 -8.82 -12.34
N ALA A 14 -65.14 -9.94 -12.03
CA ALA A 14 -64.78 -11.03 -12.94
C ALA A 14 -66.00 -11.84 -13.41
N PHE A 15 -65.96 -12.41 -14.62
CA PHE A 15 -66.48 -13.76 -14.93
C PHE A 15 -66.11 -14.22 -16.36
N ALA A 16 -65.79 -15.52 -16.45
CA ALA A 16 -66.03 -16.48 -17.53
C ALA A 16 -65.26 -16.40 -18.88
N ALA A 17 -64.56 -17.50 -19.15
CA ALA A 17 -64.08 -17.92 -20.48
C ALA A 17 -65.24 -18.31 -21.42
N PRO A 18 -64.95 -18.40 -22.73
CA PRO A 18 -65.12 -19.70 -23.39
C PRO A 18 -63.89 -20.12 -24.21
N ALA A 19 -63.81 -21.43 -24.46
CA ALA A 19 -62.84 -22.08 -25.32
C ALA A 19 -63.37 -22.28 -26.75
N MET A 20 -62.43 -22.51 -27.69
CA MET A 20 -62.55 -23.02 -29.06
C MET A 20 -63.07 -22.01 -30.11
N ASP A 21 -62.52 -21.90 -31.34
CA ASP A 21 -61.75 -22.87 -32.12
C ASP A 21 -60.89 -22.18 -33.21
N SER A 22 -59.81 -22.88 -33.58
CA SER A 22 -59.07 -22.87 -34.84
C SER A 22 -58.81 -21.55 -35.60
N LEU A 23 -57.53 -21.19 -35.77
CA LEU A 23 -56.94 -20.99 -37.10
C LEU A 23 -55.42 -21.17 -37.02
N SER A 24 -54.96 -22.25 -37.64
CA SER A 24 -53.56 -22.52 -37.93
C SER A 24 -53.07 -21.56 -39.02
N SER A 25 -52.02 -20.80 -38.75
CA SER A 25 -51.04 -20.43 -39.79
C SER A 25 -49.69 -20.09 -39.18
N GLN A 26 -48.78 -21.05 -39.31
CA GLN A 26 -47.32 -20.90 -39.50
C GLN A 26 -46.58 -19.86 -38.64
N ALA A 27 -45.93 -20.39 -37.59
CA ALA A 27 -44.77 -19.76 -36.98
C ALA A 27 -43.61 -19.70 -38.00
N GLY A 28 -43.28 -18.49 -38.46
CA GLY A 28 -41.93 -18.18 -38.94
C GLY A 28 -41.03 -17.88 -37.73
N PRO A 29 -39.73 -18.18 -37.77
CA PRO A 29 -38.84 -17.79 -36.69
C PRO A 29 -38.77 -16.26 -36.66
N SER A 30 -39.39 -15.65 -35.64
CA SER A 30 -39.14 -14.26 -35.29
C SER A 30 -37.67 -14.17 -34.93
N ALA A 31 -36.86 -13.65 -35.85
CA ALA A 31 -35.48 -13.28 -35.57
C ALA A 31 -35.50 -12.29 -34.40
N ALA A 32 -35.16 -12.77 -33.21
CA ALA A 32 -34.86 -11.90 -32.09
C ALA A 32 -33.70 -11.02 -32.55
N THR A 33 -34.00 -9.76 -32.84
CA THR A 33 -32.99 -8.72 -33.06
C THR A 33 -32.15 -8.67 -31.80
N ALA A 34 -30.94 -9.23 -31.86
CA ALA A 34 -29.95 -9.08 -30.82
C ALA A 34 -29.78 -7.58 -30.59
N SER A 35 -30.02 -7.13 -29.36
CA SER A 35 -29.61 -5.78 -28.95
C SER A 35 -28.14 -5.59 -29.34
N PRO A 36 -27.75 -4.43 -29.90
CA PRO A 36 -26.36 -4.20 -30.25
C PRO A 36 -25.51 -4.45 -29.00
N GLU A 37 -24.59 -5.42 -29.08
CA GLU A 37 -23.61 -5.64 -28.03
C GLU A 37 -22.87 -4.32 -27.83
N THR A 38 -22.94 -3.77 -26.62
CA THR A 38 -22.13 -2.60 -26.24
C THR A 38 -20.68 -2.94 -26.59
N PRO A 39 -19.97 -2.10 -27.39
CA PRO A 39 -18.60 -2.39 -27.77
C PRO A 39 -17.77 -2.67 -26.51
N ARG A 40 -17.13 -3.83 -26.44
CA ARG A 40 -16.24 -4.14 -25.31
C ARG A 40 -15.10 -3.13 -25.33
N PRO A 41 -14.69 -2.58 -24.16
CA PRO A 41 -13.57 -1.66 -24.12
C PRO A 41 -12.31 -2.31 -24.73
N PRO A 42 -11.46 -1.54 -25.43
CA PRO A 42 -10.25 -2.09 -26.03
C PRO A 42 -9.30 -2.61 -24.94
N LEU A 43 -8.75 -3.81 -25.16
CA LEU A 43 -7.78 -4.43 -24.26
C LEU A 43 -6.44 -3.70 -24.33
N ARG A 44 -6.00 -3.14 -23.22
CA ARG A 44 -4.73 -2.40 -23.09
C ARG A 44 -3.58 -3.29 -22.62
N GLU A 45 -2.35 -2.81 -22.73
CA GLU A 45 -1.20 -3.50 -22.12
C GLU A 45 -1.20 -3.33 -20.60
N TRP A 46 -1.43 -2.10 -20.12
CA TRP A 46 -1.50 -1.75 -18.71
C TRP A 46 -2.76 -0.96 -18.36
N THR A 47 -3.25 -1.16 -17.15
CA THR A 47 -4.13 -0.20 -16.45
C THR A 47 -3.51 0.14 -15.10
N VAL A 48 -3.20 1.42 -14.92
CA VAL A 48 -2.71 2.04 -13.69
C VAL A 48 -3.91 2.61 -12.95
N MET A 49 -4.11 2.14 -11.71
CA MET A 49 -5.29 2.44 -10.90
C MET A 49 -4.82 3.13 -9.62
N VAL A 50 -5.11 4.41 -9.48
CA VAL A 50 -4.63 5.24 -8.37
C VAL A 50 -5.77 5.53 -7.39
N TYR A 51 -5.69 4.96 -6.20
CA TYR A 51 -6.64 5.21 -5.11
C TYR A 51 -6.04 6.24 -4.16
N MET A 52 -6.52 7.48 -4.24
CA MET A 52 -5.93 8.66 -3.61
C MET A 52 -6.85 9.18 -2.51
N ASN A 53 -6.61 8.75 -1.27
CA ASN A 53 -7.38 9.24 -0.15
C ASN A 53 -6.83 10.59 0.34
N GLY A 54 -7.27 11.67 -0.30
CA GLY A 54 -6.99 13.04 0.12
C GLY A 54 -8.00 13.57 1.14
N LYS A 55 -8.86 12.72 1.74
CA LYS A 55 -9.76 13.11 2.84
C LYS A 55 -9.00 13.17 4.17
N SER A 56 -7.84 13.81 4.14
CA SER A 56 -6.83 13.86 5.20
C SER A 56 -6.06 15.19 5.11
N ASN A 57 -5.11 15.42 6.01
CA ASN A 57 -4.31 16.65 6.03
C ASN A 57 -3.27 16.78 4.92
N ILE A 58 -3.31 15.89 3.92
CA ILE A 58 -2.41 15.89 2.76
C ILE A 58 -3.16 16.07 1.43
N GLU A 59 -4.42 16.52 1.47
CA GLU A 59 -5.25 16.83 0.30
C GLU A 59 -4.52 17.61 -0.81
N PRO A 60 -3.76 18.70 -0.56
CA PRO A 60 -3.13 19.46 -1.65
C PRO A 60 -2.10 18.63 -2.42
N PHE A 61 -1.46 17.65 -1.76
CA PHE A 61 -0.47 16.79 -2.39
C PHE A 61 -1.13 15.73 -3.28
N ALA A 62 -2.36 15.31 -2.98
CA ALA A 62 -3.13 14.44 -3.86
C ALA A 62 -3.47 15.16 -5.18
N LEU A 63 -3.86 16.45 -5.12
CA LEU A 63 -4.08 17.27 -6.31
C LEU A 63 -2.77 17.49 -7.09
N PHE A 64 -1.67 17.76 -6.38
CA PHE A 64 -0.36 17.92 -7.00
C PHE A 64 0.08 16.66 -7.75
N ASP A 65 -0.04 15.47 -7.15
CA ASP A 65 0.32 14.22 -7.82
C ASP A 65 -0.64 13.88 -8.98
N LEU A 66 -1.92 14.26 -8.90
CA LEU A 66 -2.85 14.08 -10.03
C LEU A 66 -2.42 14.91 -11.24
N ASN A 67 -2.06 16.17 -11.06
CA ASN A 67 -1.44 17.01 -12.11
C ASN A 67 -0.15 16.37 -12.67
N ARG A 68 0.65 15.70 -11.83
CA ARG A 68 1.86 15.01 -12.29
C ARG A 68 1.55 13.81 -13.18
N PHE A 69 0.49 13.05 -12.88
CA PHE A 69 0.02 11.99 -13.78
C PHE A 69 -0.43 12.55 -15.13
N GLU A 70 -1.06 13.73 -15.16
CA GLU A 70 -1.53 14.40 -16.38
C GLU A 70 -0.39 14.82 -17.32
N THR A 71 0.84 15.00 -16.83
CA THR A 71 1.97 15.33 -17.72
C THR A 71 2.29 14.24 -18.75
N ILE A 72 1.93 12.98 -18.45
CA ILE A 72 2.02 11.84 -19.36
C ILE A 72 0.63 11.45 -19.87
N GLY A 73 -0.34 11.33 -18.96
CA GLY A 73 -1.73 10.96 -19.25
C GLY A 73 -1.91 9.53 -19.77
N SER A 74 -3.17 9.15 -19.99
CA SER A 74 -3.52 7.86 -20.57
C SER A 74 -3.33 7.80 -22.09
N SER A 75 -3.07 6.61 -22.62
CA SER A 75 -2.95 6.30 -24.05
C SER A 75 -3.81 5.12 -24.50
N GLU A 76 -3.66 4.72 -25.77
CA GLU A 76 -4.27 3.49 -26.31
C GLU A 76 -3.68 2.21 -25.68
N LYS A 77 -2.47 2.27 -25.10
CA LYS A 77 -1.76 1.10 -24.56
C LYS A 77 -1.74 1.06 -23.04
N VAL A 78 -1.78 2.22 -22.38
CA VAL A 78 -1.79 2.34 -20.92
C VAL A 78 -2.95 3.24 -20.51
N ALA A 79 -3.90 2.72 -19.74
CA ALA A 79 -4.90 3.57 -19.09
C ALA A 79 -4.39 3.98 -17.71
N ILE A 80 -4.65 5.22 -17.32
CA ILE A 80 -4.43 5.72 -15.97
C ILE A 80 -5.78 6.25 -15.48
N VAL A 81 -6.27 5.67 -14.39
CA VAL A 81 -7.52 6.07 -13.74
C VAL A 81 -7.27 6.35 -12.27
N ALA A 82 -7.88 7.42 -11.77
CA ALA A 82 -7.75 7.84 -10.39
C ALA A 82 -9.12 7.87 -9.71
N GLU A 83 -9.22 7.38 -8.48
CA GLU A 83 -10.30 7.69 -7.55
C GLU A 83 -9.71 8.53 -6.43
N ILE A 84 -10.13 9.79 -6.32
CA ILE A 84 -9.56 10.79 -5.43
C ILE A 84 -10.62 11.32 -4.47
N GLY A 85 -10.29 11.33 -3.19
CA GLY A 85 -11.08 11.91 -2.12
C GLY A 85 -10.57 13.28 -1.72
N ARG A 86 -11.49 14.17 -1.36
CA ARG A 86 -11.23 15.52 -0.82
C ARG A 86 -12.21 15.85 0.30
N SER A 87 -11.81 16.74 1.18
CA SER A 87 -12.58 17.13 2.36
C SER A 87 -12.36 18.60 2.70
N LYS A 88 -13.37 19.24 3.29
CA LYS A 88 -13.26 20.63 3.74
C LYS A 88 -13.03 20.73 5.24
N GLY A 89 -12.34 21.77 5.67
CA GLY A 89 -12.15 22.14 7.06
C GLY A 89 -11.16 21.27 7.84
N LEU A 90 -10.39 20.43 7.17
CA LEU A 90 -9.25 19.73 7.76
C LEU A 90 -7.98 20.61 7.70
N ASP A 91 -6.95 20.22 8.45
CA ASP A 91 -5.64 20.87 8.34
C ASP A 91 -5.10 20.75 6.90
N ASN A 92 -4.48 21.83 6.40
CA ASN A 92 -4.03 21.95 5.00
C ASN A 92 -5.14 21.86 3.94
N ASP A 93 -6.41 22.10 4.29
CA ASP A 93 -7.51 22.25 3.31
C ASP A 93 -7.18 23.33 2.26
N THR A 94 -7.59 23.09 1.01
CA THR A 94 -7.30 23.96 -0.14
C THR A 94 -8.52 24.23 -1.02
N THR A 95 -8.64 25.48 -1.49
CA THR A 95 -9.70 25.88 -2.42
C THR A 95 -9.37 25.62 -3.90
N ALA A 96 -8.24 24.97 -4.18
CA ALA A 96 -7.82 24.60 -5.53
C ALA A 96 -8.86 23.72 -6.25
N ASP A 97 -8.84 23.78 -7.58
CA ASP A 97 -9.69 22.98 -8.47
C ASP A 97 -11.19 23.05 -8.16
N GLY A 98 -11.65 24.24 -7.76
CA GLY A 98 -13.07 24.51 -7.50
C GLY A 98 -13.58 24.07 -6.14
N ASP A 99 -12.70 23.75 -5.19
CA ASP A 99 -13.05 23.48 -3.78
C ASP A 99 -14.21 22.48 -3.64
N TRP A 100 -14.11 21.35 -4.34
CA TRP A 100 -15.10 20.28 -4.23
C TRP A 100 -14.73 19.34 -3.08
N ALA A 101 -15.73 18.68 -2.51
CA ALA A 101 -15.55 17.69 -1.44
C ALA A 101 -16.25 16.38 -1.82
N GLY A 102 -15.81 15.28 -1.22
CA GLY A 102 -16.30 13.94 -1.54
C GLY A 102 -15.26 13.11 -2.27
N VAL A 103 -15.70 12.20 -3.13
CA VAL A 103 -14.85 11.26 -3.87
C VAL A 103 -15.25 11.26 -5.33
N ARG A 104 -14.27 11.38 -6.21
CA ARG A 104 -14.47 11.46 -7.67
C ARG A 104 -13.55 10.50 -8.40
N ARG A 105 -14.02 10.01 -9.55
CA ARG A 105 -13.22 9.21 -10.49
C ARG A 105 -12.84 10.03 -11.70
N TYR A 106 -11.59 9.88 -12.12
CA TYR A 106 -11.03 10.56 -13.27
C TYR A 106 -10.37 9.57 -14.23
N TYR A 107 -10.57 9.80 -15.52
CA TYR A 107 -9.67 9.29 -16.55
C TYR A 107 -8.56 10.32 -16.72
N VAL A 108 -7.31 9.92 -16.45
CA VAL A 108 -6.20 10.87 -16.47
C VAL A 108 -5.90 11.24 -17.91
N THR A 109 -6.17 12.49 -18.26
CA THR A 109 -5.98 13.03 -19.60
C THR A 109 -4.66 13.78 -19.65
N LYS A 110 -3.93 13.62 -20.76
CA LYS A 110 -2.67 14.35 -20.91
C LYS A 110 -2.92 15.84 -21.08
N ASP A 111 -2.21 16.65 -20.32
CA ASP A 111 -2.08 18.08 -20.55
C ASP A 111 -0.70 18.61 -20.11
N GLN A 112 -0.55 19.93 -19.98
CA GLN A 112 0.69 20.61 -19.61
C GLN A 112 0.48 21.63 -18.49
N ASP A 113 -0.76 21.82 -18.04
CA ASP A 113 -1.06 22.55 -16.82
C ASP A 113 -0.58 21.69 -15.65
N LYS A 114 0.08 22.31 -14.68
CA LYS A 114 0.58 21.62 -13.48
C LYS A 114 -0.13 22.07 -12.22
N ASP A 115 -1.06 23.01 -12.36
CA ASP A 115 -1.75 23.69 -11.28
C ASP A 115 -3.25 23.41 -11.30
N HIS A 116 -3.79 22.85 -12.40
CA HIS A 116 -5.22 22.59 -12.58
C HIS A 116 -5.52 21.24 -13.25
N ILE A 117 -6.41 20.47 -12.62
CA ILE A 117 -6.83 19.15 -13.10
C ILE A 117 -7.64 19.27 -14.39
N ALA A 118 -7.09 18.81 -15.51
CA ALA A 118 -7.80 18.75 -16.81
C ALA A 118 -8.39 17.36 -17.12
N SER A 119 -8.12 16.37 -16.26
CA SER A 119 -8.61 15.00 -16.38
C SER A 119 -10.13 14.93 -16.50
N THR A 120 -10.60 13.97 -17.31
CA THR A 120 -12.03 13.80 -17.53
C THR A 120 -12.70 13.21 -16.29
N LEU A 121 -13.59 13.98 -15.65
CA LEU A 121 -14.45 13.50 -14.58
C LEU A 121 -15.38 12.39 -15.10
N LEU A 122 -15.20 11.18 -14.59
CA LEU A 122 -15.98 10.00 -14.96
C LEU A 122 -17.20 9.81 -14.04
N ALA A 123 -17.01 10.06 -12.74
CA ALA A 123 -18.06 9.92 -11.76
C ALA A 123 -17.81 10.80 -10.53
N ASP A 124 -18.88 11.36 -9.98
CA ASP A 124 -18.92 11.90 -8.62
C ASP A 124 -19.62 10.86 -7.74
N LEU A 125 -18.89 10.31 -6.76
CA LEU A 125 -19.34 9.19 -5.92
C LEU A 125 -19.98 9.67 -4.62
N GLY A 126 -20.10 10.97 -4.38
CA GLY A 126 -20.51 11.51 -3.10
C GLY A 126 -19.38 11.40 -2.08
N SER A 127 -19.61 10.84 -0.89
CA SER A 127 -18.60 10.77 0.17
C SER A 127 -18.45 9.37 0.76
N PRO A 128 -18.12 8.34 -0.06
CA PRO A 128 -17.75 7.04 0.48
C PRO A 128 -16.55 7.16 1.41
N ASP A 129 -16.43 6.19 2.30
CA ASP A 129 -15.35 6.10 3.29
C ASP A 129 -14.12 5.49 2.63
N MET A 130 -13.13 6.32 2.31
CA MET A 130 -11.94 5.84 1.62
C MET A 130 -11.00 5.03 2.52
N GLY A 131 -11.31 4.98 3.83
CA GLY A 131 -10.70 4.06 4.77
C GLY A 131 -11.30 2.64 4.74
N ASP A 132 -12.48 2.39 4.16
CA ASP A 132 -12.99 1.02 4.06
C ASP A 132 -12.28 0.29 2.91
N TRP A 133 -11.59 -0.82 3.21
CA TRP A 133 -10.94 -1.68 2.21
C TRP A 133 -11.91 -2.15 1.10
N LYS A 134 -13.22 -2.19 1.38
CA LYS A 134 -14.25 -2.50 0.38
C LYS A 134 -14.35 -1.44 -0.70
N GLU A 135 -14.14 -0.16 -0.40
CA GLU A 135 -14.14 0.91 -1.39
C GLU A 135 -12.92 0.79 -2.31
N ALA A 136 -11.74 0.52 -1.75
CA ALA A 136 -10.54 0.19 -2.56
C ALA A 136 -10.76 -1.04 -3.46
N ALA A 137 -11.42 -2.09 -2.94
CA ALA A 137 -11.78 -3.26 -3.73
C ALA A 137 -12.83 -2.95 -4.81
N ALA A 138 -13.80 -2.09 -4.52
CA ALA A 138 -14.82 -1.65 -5.46
C ALA A 138 -14.21 -0.85 -6.61
N PHE A 139 -13.28 0.07 -6.30
CA PHE A 139 -12.51 0.81 -7.30
C PHE A 139 -11.68 -0.13 -8.18
N LEU A 140 -10.94 -1.07 -7.59
CA LEU A 140 -10.14 -2.04 -8.33
C LEU A 140 -11.01 -2.91 -9.27
N LYS A 141 -12.19 -3.36 -8.82
CA LYS A 141 -13.16 -4.09 -9.67
C LYS A 141 -13.70 -3.23 -10.81
N TRP A 142 -14.09 -1.99 -10.49
CA TRP A 142 -14.61 -1.05 -11.48
C TRP A 142 -13.57 -0.75 -12.56
N ALA A 143 -12.34 -0.44 -12.16
CA ALA A 143 -11.27 -0.10 -13.09
C ALA A 143 -10.94 -1.28 -14.03
N ARG A 144 -10.95 -2.52 -13.54
CA ARG A 144 -10.80 -3.72 -14.38
C ARG A 144 -11.91 -3.88 -15.41
N ALA A 145 -13.14 -3.56 -15.05
CA ALA A 145 -14.30 -3.71 -15.92
C ALA A 145 -14.33 -2.63 -17.02
N GLU A 146 -14.08 -1.37 -16.66
CA GLU A 146 -14.12 -0.23 -17.59
C GLU A 146 -12.84 -0.12 -18.43
N TYR A 147 -11.70 -0.51 -17.86
CA TYR A 147 -10.37 -0.43 -18.48
C TYR A 147 -9.68 -1.81 -18.41
N PRO A 148 -10.13 -2.79 -19.21
CA PRO A 148 -9.50 -4.09 -19.27
C PRO A 148 -8.08 -3.98 -19.84
N ALA A 149 -7.14 -4.66 -19.18
CA ALA A 149 -5.74 -4.71 -19.60
C ALA A 149 -5.13 -6.08 -19.36
N LYS A 150 -4.00 -6.33 -20.02
CA LYS A 150 -3.19 -7.53 -19.78
C LYS A 150 -2.52 -7.50 -18.42
N LYS A 151 -2.15 -6.32 -17.92
CA LYS A 151 -1.47 -6.11 -16.64
C LYS A 151 -2.08 -4.97 -15.86
N TYR A 152 -2.08 -5.10 -14.55
CA TYR A 152 -2.70 -4.16 -13.63
C TYR A 152 -1.69 -3.65 -12.60
N LEU A 153 -1.59 -2.33 -12.49
CA LEU A 153 -0.85 -1.65 -11.43
C LEU A 153 -1.87 -0.97 -10.51
N PHE A 154 -1.87 -1.33 -9.22
CA PHE A 154 -2.74 -0.72 -8.22
C PHE A 154 -1.93 0.08 -7.20
N ILE A 155 -2.31 1.33 -6.98
CA ILE A 155 -1.63 2.26 -6.07
C ILE A 155 -2.63 2.66 -4.99
N ILE A 156 -2.22 2.57 -3.73
CA ILE A 156 -2.89 3.24 -2.61
C ILE A 156 -1.99 4.39 -2.16
N TRP A 157 -2.51 5.60 -2.25
CA TRP A 157 -1.88 6.87 -1.90
C TRP A 157 -2.59 7.42 -0.66
N ASP A 158 -1.83 7.67 0.41
CA ASP A 158 -2.19 8.45 1.61
C ASP A 158 -1.06 8.32 2.69
N HIS A 159 -1.39 8.60 3.96
CA HIS A 159 -0.69 8.13 5.15
C HIS A 159 -0.55 6.61 5.24
N GLY A 160 0.52 6.18 5.92
CA GLY A 160 0.84 4.80 6.22
C GLY A 160 1.52 4.66 7.59
N TRP A 161 1.29 3.54 8.27
CA TRP A 161 1.90 3.22 9.57
C TRP A 161 2.57 1.85 9.59
N GLY A 162 2.64 1.15 8.46
CA GLY A 162 3.11 -0.23 8.44
C GLY A 162 2.10 -1.15 9.11
N TRP A 163 2.55 -1.99 10.06
CA TRP A 163 1.67 -2.93 10.74
C TRP A 163 1.03 -2.38 12.01
N LEU A 164 1.58 -1.31 12.58
CA LEU A 164 1.12 -0.76 13.86
C LEU A 164 -0.24 -0.07 13.70
N ASP A 165 -1.02 -0.13 14.79
CA ASP A 165 -2.35 0.46 14.84
C ASP A 165 -2.48 1.55 15.92
N PRO A 166 -2.33 2.86 15.59
CA PRO A 166 -2.37 3.91 16.60
C PRO A 166 -3.73 4.02 17.33
N VAL A 167 -3.69 4.04 18.67
CA VAL A 167 -4.86 4.32 19.51
C VAL A 167 -5.37 5.73 19.21
N LYS A 168 -6.69 5.86 18.95
CA LYS A 168 -7.34 7.18 18.92
C LYS A 168 -7.85 7.53 20.31
N PRO A 169 -7.65 8.76 20.79
CA PRO A 169 -8.34 9.23 21.98
C PRO A 169 -9.86 9.11 21.80
N GLY A 170 -10.53 8.26 22.60
CA GLY A 170 -11.98 8.17 22.65
C GLY A 170 -12.65 7.08 21.80
N GLU A 171 -11.90 6.28 21.03
CA GLU A 171 -12.45 5.12 20.32
C GLU A 171 -11.85 3.81 20.86
N ASN A 172 -12.71 2.82 21.06
CA ASN A 172 -12.32 1.47 21.43
C ASN A 172 -12.68 0.58 20.24
N LEU A 173 -11.79 0.49 19.24
CA LEU A 173 -12.01 -0.34 18.06
C LEU A 173 -11.42 -1.73 18.32
N LEU A 174 -12.24 -2.63 18.86
CA LEU A 174 -11.89 -4.04 18.97
C LEU A 174 -12.13 -4.84 17.68
N ASP A 175 -12.40 -4.18 16.55
CA ASP A 175 -12.48 -4.81 15.24
C ASP A 175 -11.83 -3.92 14.17
N ASP A 176 -10.66 -4.36 13.70
CA ASP A 176 -9.81 -3.87 12.58
C ASP A 176 -8.73 -2.80 12.92
N ASP A 177 -7.47 -3.08 12.52
CA ASP A 177 -6.22 -2.46 13.04
C ASP A 177 -5.46 -1.56 12.00
N LYS A 178 -5.15 -0.26 12.23
CA LYS A 178 -4.58 0.71 11.22
C LYS A 178 -3.42 0.27 10.36
N SER A 179 -3.39 0.80 9.14
CA SER A 179 -2.24 0.74 8.24
C SER A 179 -2.19 1.95 7.32
N ILE A 180 -3.04 1.99 6.29
CA ILE A 180 -2.93 2.88 5.12
C ILE A 180 -4.28 3.50 4.77
N SER A 181 -4.30 4.59 4.00
CA SER A 181 -5.53 5.24 3.52
C SER A 181 -6.43 5.73 4.66
N HIS A 182 -5.94 6.68 5.43
CA HIS A 182 -6.58 7.27 6.59
C HIS A 182 -7.59 8.34 6.18
N ASP A 183 -8.86 7.99 6.22
CA ASP A 183 -9.95 8.95 6.02
C ASP A 183 -10.22 9.70 7.33
N PHE A 184 -9.77 10.95 7.41
CA PHE A 184 -9.92 11.77 8.62
C PHE A 184 -11.36 12.26 8.80
N VAL A 185 -12.18 12.24 7.74
CA VAL A 185 -13.59 12.64 7.81
C VAL A 185 -14.41 11.57 8.52
N THR A 186 -14.19 10.30 8.19
CA THR A 186 -14.89 9.17 8.82
C THR A 186 -14.17 8.68 10.08
N GLY A 187 -12.87 8.96 10.18
CA GLY A 187 -11.98 8.36 11.17
C GLY A 187 -11.57 6.92 10.84
N ASN A 188 -11.95 6.40 9.68
CA ASN A 188 -11.60 5.04 9.28
C ASN A 188 -10.28 5.00 8.49
N TYR A 189 -9.83 3.79 8.19
CA TYR A 189 -8.58 3.51 7.51
C TYR A 189 -8.54 2.04 7.07
N ILE A 190 -7.68 1.71 6.11
CA ILE A 190 -7.48 0.33 5.70
C ILE A 190 -6.50 -0.34 6.65
N ALA A 191 -6.98 -1.34 7.37
CA ALA A 191 -6.17 -2.10 8.29
C ALA A 191 -5.16 -3.02 7.59
N THR A 192 -4.00 -3.29 8.22
CA THR A 192 -2.94 -4.12 7.60
C THR A 192 -3.49 -5.50 7.23
N ARG A 193 -4.29 -6.09 8.12
CA ARG A 193 -4.94 -7.39 7.95
C ARG A 193 -6.13 -7.36 6.96
N GLN A 194 -6.64 -6.18 6.65
CA GLN A 194 -7.68 -6.01 5.64
C GLN A 194 -7.10 -5.86 4.23
N MET A 195 -5.83 -5.44 4.08
CA MET A 195 -5.24 -5.20 2.76
C MET A 195 -5.31 -6.44 1.84
N GLY A 196 -5.04 -7.63 2.37
CA GLY A 196 -5.18 -8.88 1.60
C GLY A 196 -6.63 -9.17 1.15
N LYS A 197 -7.64 -8.65 1.87
CA LYS A 197 -9.07 -8.80 1.52
C LYS A 197 -9.40 -8.04 0.23
N ILE A 198 -8.73 -6.91 -0.03
CA ILE A 198 -8.89 -6.13 -1.27
C ILE A 198 -8.69 -7.04 -2.49
N PHE A 199 -7.55 -7.72 -2.54
CA PHE A 199 -7.20 -8.58 -3.68
C PHE A 199 -7.99 -9.89 -3.70
N LYS A 200 -8.40 -10.40 -2.54
CA LYS A 200 -9.30 -11.56 -2.47
C LYS A 200 -10.66 -11.25 -3.11
N GLU A 201 -11.15 -10.04 -2.92
CA GLU A 201 -12.44 -9.56 -3.45
C GLU A 201 -12.35 -9.10 -4.91
N ALA A 202 -11.28 -8.37 -5.27
CA ALA A 202 -11.16 -7.68 -6.55
C ALA A 202 -10.19 -8.35 -7.55
N GLY A 203 -9.46 -9.37 -7.11
CA GLY A 203 -8.49 -10.11 -7.92
C GLY A 203 -7.06 -9.56 -7.82
N LYS A 204 -6.10 -10.48 -7.91
CA LYS A 204 -4.66 -10.24 -7.89
C LYS A 204 -4.21 -9.29 -9.00
N VAL A 205 -3.33 -8.34 -8.69
CA VAL A 205 -2.69 -7.42 -9.65
C VAL A 205 -1.27 -7.86 -9.99
N ASP A 206 -0.72 -7.33 -11.07
CA ASP A 206 0.66 -7.58 -11.48
C ASP A 206 1.64 -6.79 -10.61
N MET A 207 1.26 -5.56 -10.25
CA MET A 207 2.07 -4.69 -9.41
C MET A 207 1.19 -3.93 -8.43
N TYR A 208 1.59 -3.92 -7.17
CA TYR A 208 1.00 -3.09 -6.13
C TYR A 208 2.03 -2.09 -5.61
N VAL A 209 1.61 -0.85 -5.40
CA VAL A 209 2.46 0.22 -4.86
C VAL A 209 1.74 0.87 -3.68
N SER A 210 2.37 0.86 -2.52
CA SER A 210 1.98 1.74 -1.43
C SER A 210 2.72 3.07 -1.60
N MET A 211 1.98 4.13 -1.90
CA MET A 211 2.50 5.49 -1.83
C MET A 211 2.22 6.09 -0.45
N ALA A 212 2.79 5.45 0.56
CA ALA A 212 2.54 5.71 1.97
C ALA A 212 3.74 5.26 2.82
N CYS A 213 3.91 5.87 3.99
CA CYS A 213 5.03 5.61 4.90
C CYS A 213 5.01 4.18 5.46
N PHE A 214 6.21 3.60 5.65
CA PHE A 214 6.42 2.32 6.35
C PHE A 214 5.67 1.13 5.75
N MET A 215 5.39 1.10 4.46
CA MET A 215 4.61 0.01 3.86
C MET A 215 5.48 -1.14 3.34
N GLN A 216 6.80 -0.99 3.34
CA GLN A 216 7.77 -2.03 2.98
C GLN A 216 8.24 -2.82 4.21
N MET A 217 7.30 -3.20 5.06
CA MET A 217 7.55 -4.07 6.22
C MET A 217 7.29 -5.51 5.82
N ALA A 218 8.06 -6.45 6.37
CA ALA A 218 7.83 -7.88 6.19
C ALA A 218 6.41 -8.27 6.61
N GLU A 219 5.90 -7.66 7.69
CA GLU A 219 4.55 -7.82 8.20
C GLU A 219 3.48 -7.44 7.16
N VAL A 220 3.59 -6.23 6.58
CA VAL A 220 2.63 -5.69 5.61
C VAL A 220 2.70 -6.47 4.30
N ALA A 221 3.90 -6.65 3.75
CA ALA A 221 4.10 -7.37 2.51
C ALA A 221 3.59 -8.82 2.59
N TYR A 222 3.64 -9.44 3.78
CA TYR A 222 3.10 -10.78 3.99
C TYR A 222 1.57 -10.81 3.96
N GLU A 223 0.86 -9.78 4.41
CA GLU A 223 -0.61 -9.72 4.33
C GLU A 223 -1.10 -9.64 2.87
N ILE A 224 -0.32 -9.00 1.99
CA ILE A 224 -0.67 -8.81 0.57
C ILE A 224 0.07 -9.72 -0.41
N LYS A 225 0.88 -10.66 0.07
CA LYS A 225 1.75 -11.54 -0.73
C LYS A 225 1.09 -12.29 -1.89
N ASP A 226 -0.21 -12.59 -1.77
CA ASP A 226 -0.99 -13.30 -2.80
C ASP A 226 -1.77 -12.33 -3.72
N GLY A 227 -1.80 -11.06 -3.36
CA GLY A 227 -2.53 -10.00 -4.05
C GLY A 227 -1.75 -9.30 -5.15
N ALA A 228 -0.42 -9.41 -5.16
CA ALA A 228 0.43 -8.82 -6.20
C ALA A 228 1.64 -9.71 -6.54
N ASP A 229 2.07 -9.70 -7.81
CA ASP A 229 3.35 -10.31 -8.21
C ASP A 229 4.54 -9.49 -7.72
N VAL A 230 4.48 -8.17 -7.94
CA VAL A 230 5.46 -7.20 -7.47
C VAL A 230 4.82 -6.27 -6.45
N ILE A 231 5.48 -6.11 -5.30
CA ILE A 231 5.07 -5.18 -4.24
C ILE A 231 6.14 -4.10 -4.13
N VAL A 232 5.72 -2.83 -4.17
CA VAL A 232 6.60 -1.67 -4.03
C VAL A 232 6.14 -0.81 -2.86
N GLY A 233 7.10 -0.32 -2.09
CA GLY A 233 6.88 0.56 -0.94
C GLY A 233 8.18 1.03 -0.33
N ALA A 234 8.04 1.87 0.70
CA ALA A 234 9.13 2.42 1.49
C ALA A 234 9.16 1.81 2.90
N GLU A 235 10.37 1.54 3.41
CA GLU A 235 10.64 1.15 4.80
C GLU A 235 10.55 2.35 5.75
N GLU A 236 10.77 3.55 5.21
CA GLU A 236 10.83 4.84 5.91
C GLU A 236 9.61 5.71 5.56
N VAL A 237 9.51 6.87 6.21
CA VAL A 237 8.67 7.99 5.77
C VAL A 237 8.98 8.33 4.31
N ILE A 238 7.94 8.39 3.48
CA ILE A 238 8.05 8.89 2.11
C ILE A 238 8.08 10.42 2.14
N GLN A 239 9.07 11.03 1.48
CA GLN A 239 9.17 12.49 1.41
C GLN A 239 8.32 13.00 0.24
N LEU A 240 8.10 14.31 0.16
CA LEU A 240 7.43 14.94 -0.98
C LEU A 240 8.48 15.70 -1.82
N PRO A 241 8.45 15.60 -3.17
CA PRO A 241 7.61 14.73 -3.99
C PRO A 241 7.85 13.23 -3.76
N SER A 242 6.78 12.45 -3.67
CA SER A 242 6.77 11.04 -3.28
C SER A 242 7.55 10.12 -4.23
N LEU A 243 7.09 10.04 -5.47
CA LEU A 243 7.65 9.21 -6.54
C LEU A 243 7.86 10.08 -7.79
N ASN A 244 8.72 9.63 -8.70
CA ASN A 244 8.96 10.28 -9.99
C ASN A 244 7.99 9.70 -11.04
N TRP A 245 6.77 10.22 -11.05
CA TRP A 245 5.67 9.72 -11.87
C TRP A 245 5.87 9.99 -13.36
N GLU A 246 6.42 11.15 -13.68
CA GLU A 246 6.66 11.59 -15.05
C GLU A 246 7.60 10.61 -15.77
N ASP A 247 8.74 10.30 -15.17
CA ASP A 247 9.70 9.38 -15.77
C ASP A 247 9.24 7.92 -15.69
N PHE A 248 8.56 7.51 -14.61
CA PHE A 248 8.03 6.15 -14.49
C PHE A 248 6.98 5.88 -15.57
N LEU A 249 5.98 6.75 -15.71
CA LEU A 249 4.91 6.61 -16.69
C LEU A 249 5.46 6.76 -18.12
N ALA A 250 6.43 7.65 -18.35
CA ALA A 250 7.10 7.74 -19.65
C ALA A 250 7.83 6.44 -20.02
N GLN A 251 8.51 5.78 -19.08
CA GLN A 251 9.15 4.47 -19.32
C GLN A 251 8.11 3.37 -19.57
N LEU A 252 6.99 3.38 -18.86
CA LEU A 252 5.91 2.41 -19.05
C LEU A 252 5.22 2.59 -20.42
N GLU A 253 5.01 3.83 -20.87
CA GLU A 253 4.48 4.14 -22.20
C GLU A 253 5.45 3.80 -23.33
N ALA A 254 6.75 4.01 -23.10
CA ALA A 254 7.79 3.63 -24.06
C ALA A 254 7.94 2.11 -24.19
N ASN A 255 7.70 1.36 -23.11
CA ASN A 255 7.74 -0.09 -23.08
C ASN A 255 6.49 -0.70 -22.42
N PRO A 256 5.33 -0.63 -23.08
CA PRO A 256 4.07 -1.09 -22.49
C PRO A 256 4.02 -2.62 -22.39
N ALA A 257 4.87 -3.33 -23.14
CA ALA A 257 5.04 -4.77 -23.00
C ALA A 257 5.88 -5.19 -21.78
N ALA A 258 6.42 -4.23 -21.00
CA ALA A 258 7.25 -4.50 -19.83
C ALA A 258 6.61 -5.54 -18.91
N ALA A 259 7.43 -6.48 -18.41
CA ALA A 259 7.01 -7.39 -17.37
C ALA A 259 6.85 -6.63 -16.04
N PRO A 260 6.06 -7.15 -15.09
CA PRO A 260 5.83 -6.46 -13.82
C PRO A 260 7.10 -6.18 -13.03
N GLU A 261 8.07 -7.11 -13.01
CA GLU A 261 9.37 -6.87 -12.37
C GLU A 261 10.15 -5.74 -13.05
N THR A 262 10.07 -5.63 -14.38
CA THR A 262 10.69 -4.52 -15.12
C THR A 262 10.03 -3.18 -14.76
N ALA A 263 8.69 -3.13 -14.65
CA ALA A 263 7.99 -1.94 -14.18
C ALA A 263 8.37 -1.58 -12.73
N GLY A 264 8.53 -2.57 -11.85
CA GLY A 264 9.05 -2.37 -10.49
C GLY A 264 10.46 -1.79 -10.47
N ILE A 265 11.34 -2.24 -11.39
CA ILE A 265 12.69 -1.66 -11.56
C ILE A 265 12.60 -0.21 -12.03
N TYR A 266 11.76 0.10 -13.02
CA TYR A 266 11.54 1.47 -13.49
C TYR A 266 11.16 2.39 -12.33
N MET A 267 10.17 1.99 -11.52
CA MET A 267 9.71 2.76 -10.37
C MET A 267 10.84 3.07 -9.37
N VAL A 268 11.63 2.05 -9.02
CA VAL A 268 12.71 2.22 -8.04
C VAL A 268 13.88 3.03 -8.62
N ASP A 269 14.19 2.88 -9.91
CA ASP A 269 15.26 3.62 -10.56
C ASP A 269 14.90 5.10 -10.79
N THR A 270 13.66 5.43 -11.17
CA THR A 270 13.23 6.83 -11.31
C THR A 270 13.09 7.52 -9.96
N PHE A 271 12.64 6.80 -8.92
CA PHE A 271 12.72 7.28 -7.54
C PHE A 271 14.15 7.60 -7.13
N LYS A 272 15.08 6.65 -7.37
CA LYS A 272 16.49 6.83 -7.03
C LYS A 272 17.08 8.04 -7.75
N GLU A 273 16.80 8.18 -9.03
CA GLU A 273 17.24 9.31 -9.84
C GLU A 273 16.76 10.62 -9.22
N MET A 274 15.46 10.76 -8.97
CA MET A 274 14.87 11.98 -8.43
C MET A 274 15.51 12.39 -7.09
N TYR A 275 15.64 11.43 -6.16
CA TYR A 275 16.24 11.69 -4.85
C TYR A 275 17.77 11.80 -4.86
N SER A 276 18.42 11.52 -5.99
CA SER A 276 19.85 11.79 -6.19
C SER A 276 20.11 13.20 -6.75
N ARG A 277 19.08 13.96 -7.11
CA ARG A 277 19.23 15.34 -7.58
C ARG A 277 19.68 16.27 -6.44
N PRO A 278 20.51 17.30 -6.69
CA PRO A 278 21.08 18.14 -5.64
C PRO A 278 20.04 18.75 -4.69
N GLU A 279 18.92 19.22 -5.23
CA GLU A 279 17.82 19.82 -4.45
C GLU A 279 17.15 18.81 -3.51
N MET A 280 16.99 17.56 -3.95
CA MET A 280 16.41 16.50 -3.12
C MET A 280 17.40 16.01 -2.07
N LEU A 281 18.69 15.92 -2.41
CA LEU A 281 19.74 15.62 -1.44
C LEU A 281 19.82 16.70 -0.35
N GLN A 282 19.68 17.97 -0.72
CA GLN A 282 19.63 19.07 0.23
C GLN A 282 18.38 18.98 1.13
N LEU A 283 17.20 18.72 0.54
CA LEU A 283 15.96 18.51 1.29
C LEU A 283 16.10 17.40 2.35
N LEU A 284 16.68 16.26 1.95
CA LEU A 284 16.94 15.13 2.85
C LEU A 284 17.91 15.51 3.98
N ALA A 285 18.98 16.22 3.65
CA ALA A 285 19.97 16.68 4.64
C ALA A 285 19.35 17.66 5.65
N ASP A 286 18.57 18.64 5.17
CA ASP A 286 17.93 19.65 6.02
C ASP A 286 16.86 19.04 6.93
N GLY A 287 16.14 18.02 6.43
CA GLY A 287 15.15 17.27 7.21
C GLY A 287 15.75 16.23 8.16
N GLY A 288 17.03 15.88 8.00
CA GLY A 288 17.65 14.79 8.75
C GLY A 288 17.10 13.40 8.37
N TYR A 289 16.69 13.23 7.11
CA TYR A 289 16.09 12.01 6.60
C TYR A 289 16.99 11.30 5.59
N GLY A 290 17.05 9.97 5.70
CA GLY A 290 17.34 9.13 4.56
C GLY A 290 16.05 8.82 3.82
N THR A 291 16.15 8.30 2.60
CA THR A 291 14.98 7.81 1.87
C THR A 291 15.24 6.46 1.24
N GLN A 292 14.17 5.66 1.11
CA GLN A 292 14.24 4.29 0.64
C GLN A 292 12.98 3.92 -0.14
N LEU A 293 13.17 3.19 -1.24
CA LEU A 293 12.10 2.50 -1.96
C LEU A 293 12.62 1.18 -2.51
N SER A 294 11.79 0.14 -2.47
CA SER A 294 12.15 -1.15 -3.07
C SER A 294 10.98 -1.85 -3.72
N ALA A 295 11.30 -2.73 -4.65
CA ALA A 295 10.39 -3.67 -5.28
C ALA A 295 10.75 -5.09 -4.84
N ILE A 296 9.77 -5.87 -4.39
CA ILE A 296 9.94 -7.26 -3.93
C ILE A 296 8.95 -8.20 -4.63
N ARG A 297 9.29 -9.49 -4.67
CA ARG A 297 8.41 -10.54 -5.20
C ARG A 297 7.42 -11.04 -4.15
N GLY A 298 6.12 -10.84 -4.36
CA GLY A 298 5.07 -11.30 -3.43
C GLY A 298 5.12 -12.81 -3.18
N ALA A 299 5.33 -13.60 -4.25
CA ALA A 299 5.42 -15.07 -4.17
C ALA A 299 6.55 -15.60 -3.26
N LYS A 300 7.57 -14.78 -2.96
CA LYS A 300 8.73 -15.16 -2.14
C LYS A 300 8.50 -14.92 -0.64
N MET A 301 7.44 -14.22 -0.24
CA MET A 301 7.18 -13.86 1.16
C MET A 301 6.95 -15.07 2.08
N ARG A 302 6.37 -16.17 1.59
CA ARG A 302 6.23 -17.42 2.39
C ARG A 302 7.57 -18.07 2.70
N GLU A 303 8.47 -18.06 1.72
CA GLU A 303 9.82 -18.59 1.92
C GLU A 303 10.63 -17.68 2.85
N LEU A 304 10.46 -16.36 2.75
CA LEU A 304 11.01 -15.41 3.73
C LEU A 304 10.61 -15.79 5.15
N ALA A 305 9.31 -15.97 5.42
CA ALA A 305 8.81 -16.30 6.76
C ALA A 305 9.43 -17.60 7.31
N LYS A 306 9.61 -18.63 6.47
CA LYS A 306 10.30 -19.88 6.85
C LYS A 306 11.78 -19.65 7.17
N LYS A 307 12.50 -18.86 6.36
CA LYS A 307 13.92 -18.57 6.60
C LYS A 307 14.12 -17.73 7.85
N ILE A 308 13.27 -16.74 8.08
CA ILE A 308 13.20 -15.96 9.33
C ILE A 308 12.99 -16.90 10.52
N LYS A 309 12.00 -17.80 10.44
CA LYS A 309 11.71 -18.79 11.49
C LYS A 309 12.91 -19.67 11.80
N SER A 310 13.55 -20.20 10.77
CA SER A 310 14.74 -21.03 10.90
C SER A 310 15.88 -20.27 11.58
N TRP A 311 16.14 -19.04 11.15
CA TRP A 311 17.25 -18.24 11.69
C TRP A 311 17.01 -17.85 13.15
N HIS A 312 15.86 -17.26 13.48
CA HIS A 312 15.64 -16.78 14.86
C HIS A 312 15.56 -17.92 15.87
N THR A 313 15.07 -19.10 15.46
CA THR A 313 15.05 -20.30 16.32
C THR A 313 16.48 -20.72 16.69
N LEU A 314 17.39 -20.72 15.70
CA LEU A 314 18.80 -21.06 15.92
C LEU A 314 19.53 -19.95 16.69
N ALA A 315 19.24 -18.68 16.42
CA ALA A 315 19.82 -17.55 17.15
C ALA A 315 19.43 -17.57 18.64
N MET A 316 18.17 -17.85 18.96
CA MET A 316 17.71 -18.01 20.35
C MET A 316 18.38 -19.22 21.03
N ALA A 317 18.54 -20.34 20.31
CA ALA A 317 19.19 -21.55 20.83
C ALA A 317 20.69 -21.35 21.10
N ALA A 318 21.39 -20.60 20.24
CA ALA A 318 22.80 -20.24 20.44
C ALA A 318 23.00 -19.31 21.65
N GLY A 319 21.97 -18.54 22.02
CA GLY A 319 21.94 -17.79 23.27
C GLY A 319 22.88 -16.58 23.34
N ASP A 320 23.40 -16.11 22.20
CA ASP A 320 24.31 -14.97 22.12
C ASP A 320 23.58 -13.63 22.28
N LYS A 321 23.14 -13.36 23.50
CA LYS A 321 22.45 -12.11 23.85
C LYS A 321 23.34 -10.88 23.64
N ALA A 322 24.66 -11.02 23.76
CA ALA A 322 25.58 -9.89 23.60
C ALA A 322 25.68 -9.46 22.12
N ALA A 323 25.71 -10.42 21.19
CA ALA A 323 25.65 -10.12 19.76
C ALA A 323 24.30 -9.47 19.38
N LEU A 324 23.19 -10.04 19.86
CA LEU A 324 21.84 -9.50 19.59
C LEU A 324 21.64 -8.10 20.19
N ALA A 325 22.20 -7.82 21.38
CA ALA A 325 22.21 -6.49 21.98
C ALA A 325 22.89 -5.46 21.06
N ARG A 326 24.08 -5.80 20.54
CA ARG A 326 24.82 -4.93 19.61
C ARG A 326 24.08 -4.76 18.28
N ALA A 327 23.42 -5.81 17.80
CA ALA A 327 22.58 -5.74 16.60
C ALA A 327 21.37 -4.80 16.80
N LYS A 328 20.67 -4.90 17.94
CA LYS A 328 19.54 -4.00 18.28
C LYS A 328 19.94 -2.53 18.35
N ALA A 329 21.13 -2.24 18.87
CA ALA A 329 21.65 -0.88 18.97
C ALA A 329 22.15 -0.35 17.60
N GLY A 330 22.80 -1.21 16.82
CA GLY A 330 23.44 -0.85 15.56
C GLY A 330 22.51 -0.76 14.36
N VAL A 331 21.39 -1.51 14.35
CA VAL A 331 20.48 -1.59 13.19
C VAL A 331 19.99 -0.19 12.79
N VAL A 332 19.82 0.02 11.48
CA VAL A 332 19.20 1.25 10.96
C VAL A 332 17.73 1.17 11.29
N ARG A 333 17.21 2.21 11.92
CA ARG A 333 15.82 2.29 12.37
C ARG A 333 15.11 3.42 11.66
N PHE A 334 13.83 3.20 11.37
CA PHE A 334 13.00 4.15 10.64
C PHE A 334 12.26 5.08 11.60
N GLU A 335 11.89 6.26 11.11
CA GLU A 335 11.34 7.34 11.92
C GLU A 335 9.93 6.98 12.44
N ILE A 336 9.83 6.58 13.70
CA ILE A 336 8.52 6.46 14.39
C ILE A 336 8.52 7.46 15.53
N GLY A 337 7.47 8.27 15.61
CA GLY A 337 7.33 9.29 16.65
C GLY A 337 8.14 10.56 16.35
N ASP A 338 8.25 11.42 17.36
CA ASP A 338 8.88 12.74 17.23
C ASP A 338 10.38 12.69 17.60
N PRO A 339 11.28 13.34 16.85
CA PRO A 339 12.70 13.44 17.16
C PRO A 339 13.03 13.92 18.59
N ALA A 340 12.18 14.74 19.20
CA ALA A 340 12.34 15.20 20.57
C ALA A 340 12.14 14.07 21.61
N THR A 341 11.35 13.04 21.28
CA THR A 341 11.06 11.90 22.16
C THR A 341 12.06 10.75 22.00
N ASP A 342 12.68 10.61 20.83
CA ASP A 342 13.70 9.59 20.56
C ASP A 342 14.85 10.11 19.69
N PRO A 343 15.69 11.03 20.21
CA PRO A 343 16.73 11.71 19.43
C PRO A 343 17.78 10.79 18.80
N GLU A 344 17.90 9.55 19.30
CA GLU A 344 18.89 8.56 18.84
C GLU A 344 18.24 7.35 18.15
N LYS A 345 16.93 7.39 17.87
CA LYS A 345 16.14 6.26 17.34
C LYS A 345 16.33 4.98 18.13
N ARG A 346 16.47 5.05 19.45
CA ARG A 346 16.75 3.90 20.31
C ARG A 346 15.47 3.21 20.78
N ILE A 347 14.34 3.91 20.79
CA ILE A 347 13.01 3.37 21.14
C ILE A 347 12.30 2.88 19.87
N ALA A 348 12.51 3.56 18.73
CA ALA A 348 11.94 3.22 17.43
C ALA A 348 12.11 1.73 17.12
N PHE A 349 11.07 1.09 16.59
CA PHE A 349 11.00 -0.37 16.50
C PHE A 349 10.87 -0.90 15.07
N TYR A 350 10.83 -0.04 14.06
CA TYR A 350 11.02 -0.46 12.66
C TYR A 350 12.50 -0.42 12.34
N GLY A 351 13.05 -1.53 11.84
CA GLY A 351 14.44 -1.58 11.42
C GLY A 351 14.68 -2.55 10.28
N ASP A 352 15.74 -2.32 9.53
CA ASP A 352 16.10 -3.12 8.36
C ASP A 352 16.45 -4.56 8.76
N LEU A 353 15.74 -5.53 8.18
CA LEU A 353 15.89 -6.94 8.52
C LEU A 353 17.29 -7.47 8.17
N HIS A 354 17.79 -7.15 6.98
CA HIS A 354 19.07 -7.65 6.49
C HIS A 354 20.22 -7.17 7.38
N HIS A 355 20.26 -5.87 7.67
CA HIS A 355 21.26 -5.22 8.49
C HIS A 355 21.22 -5.74 9.94
N PHE A 356 20.03 -6.00 10.49
CA PHE A 356 19.92 -6.63 11.81
C PHE A 356 20.57 -8.01 11.86
N VAL A 357 20.27 -8.86 10.89
CA VAL A 357 20.87 -10.21 10.76
C VAL A 357 22.38 -10.12 10.54
N GLU A 358 22.82 -9.17 9.71
CA GLU A 358 24.25 -8.91 9.44
C GLU A 358 24.98 -8.52 10.73
N LEU A 359 24.43 -7.58 11.51
CA LEU A 359 25.04 -7.13 12.75
C LEU A 359 25.05 -8.24 13.81
N ALA A 360 24.01 -9.06 13.89
CA ALA A 360 24.01 -10.23 14.77
C ALA A 360 25.15 -11.18 14.41
N ALA A 361 25.34 -11.45 13.12
CA ALA A 361 26.44 -12.30 12.65
C ALA A 361 27.82 -11.69 12.88
N ARG A 362 27.97 -10.38 12.62
CA ARG A 362 29.23 -9.64 12.81
C ARG A 362 29.70 -9.64 14.27
N ASN A 363 28.76 -9.61 15.21
CA ASN A 363 29.04 -9.54 16.64
C ASN A 363 29.01 -10.90 17.36
N ALA A 364 28.77 -12.00 16.64
CA ALA A 364 28.60 -13.32 17.22
C ALA A 364 29.88 -13.88 17.88
N ASP A 365 29.74 -14.41 19.09
CA ASP A 365 30.71 -15.30 19.71
C ASP A 365 30.64 -16.69 19.07
N LYS A 366 31.57 -16.93 18.15
CA LYS A 366 31.67 -18.19 17.39
C LYS A 366 32.00 -19.41 18.26
N SER A 367 32.37 -19.22 19.53
CA SER A 367 32.67 -20.33 20.44
C SER A 367 31.42 -20.94 21.09
N LEU A 368 30.27 -20.24 21.02
CA LEU A 368 29.03 -20.73 21.62
C LEU A 368 28.48 -21.96 20.88
N PRO A 369 27.94 -22.97 21.59
CA PRO A 369 27.22 -24.07 20.96
C PRO A 369 26.08 -23.55 20.07
N GLY A 370 25.98 -24.04 18.83
CA GLY A 370 24.94 -23.64 17.88
C GLY A 370 25.23 -22.33 17.11
N ALA A 371 26.34 -21.64 17.40
CA ALA A 371 26.68 -20.38 16.73
C ALA A 371 26.92 -20.56 15.22
N ALA A 372 27.56 -21.67 14.81
CA ALA A 372 27.84 -21.94 13.41
C ALA A 372 26.56 -22.13 12.58
N GLU A 373 25.58 -22.87 13.13
CA GLU A 373 24.28 -23.11 12.52
C GLU A 373 23.45 -21.82 12.43
N ALA A 374 23.45 -21.01 13.50
CA ALA A 374 22.78 -19.71 13.52
C ALA A 374 23.36 -18.75 12.48
N LEU A 375 24.70 -18.67 12.39
CA LEU A 375 25.41 -17.86 11.40
C LEU A 375 25.08 -18.29 9.97
N ALA A 376 25.14 -19.59 9.68
CA ALA A 376 24.84 -20.11 8.35
C ALA A 376 23.36 -19.88 7.97
N ALA A 377 22.44 -19.93 8.94
CA ALA A 377 21.03 -19.59 8.69
C ALA A 377 20.82 -18.09 8.42
N GLY A 378 21.56 -17.22 9.13
CA GLY A 378 21.54 -15.78 8.89
C GLY A 378 22.09 -15.41 7.51
N GLU A 379 23.19 -16.04 7.10
CA GLU A 379 23.77 -15.88 5.75
C GLU A 379 22.76 -16.27 4.67
N ARG A 380 22.14 -17.45 4.77
CA ARG A 380 21.10 -17.89 3.82
C ARG A 380 19.88 -16.97 3.79
N LEU A 381 19.51 -16.36 4.93
CA LEU A 381 18.41 -15.39 4.98
C LEU A 381 18.79 -14.11 4.24
N ASN A 382 19.97 -13.56 4.50
CA ASN A 382 20.43 -12.32 3.86
C ASN A 382 20.71 -12.50 2.35
N GLU A 383 21.25 -13.65 1.95
CA GLU A 383 21.41 -14.01 0.54
C GLU A 383 20.04 -14.11 -0.15
N PHE A 384 19.07 -14.78 0.47
CA PHE A 384 17.71 -14.88 -0.07
C PHE A 384 17.04 -13.51 -0.24
N LEU A 385 17.18 -12.63 0.76
CA LEU A 385 16.66 -11.26 0.68
C LEU A 385 17.17 -10.56 -0.58
N THR A 386 18.48 -10.56 -0.79
CA THR A 386 19.14 -9.74 -1.83
C THR A 386 19.17 -10.38 -3.21
N SER A 387 19.10 -11.71 -3.31
CA SER A 387 19.20 -12.44 -4.59
C SER A 387 17.87 -12.96 -5.12
N GLU A 388 16.89 -13.22 -4.25
CA GLU A 388 15.63 -13.87 -4.62
C GLU A 388 14.38 -13.05 -4.30
N LEU A 389 14.33 -12.37 -3.16
CA LEU A 389 13.14 -11.60 -2.76
C LEU A 389 13.11 -10.21 -3.39
N ILE A 390 14.16 -9.43 -3.15
CA ILE A 390 14.27 -8.03 -3.59
C ILE A 390 14.62 -8.01 -5.07
N ILE A 391 13.75 -7.38 -5.85
CA ILE A 391 13.96 -7.12 -7.28
C ILE A 391 14.92 -5.94 -7.43
N LYS A 392 14.64 -4.86 -6.69
CA LYS A 392 15.46 -3.65 -6.68
C LYS A 392 15.27 -2.89 -5.38
N ASN A 393 16.34 -2.28 -4.89
CA ASN A 393 16.34 -1.40 -3.73
C ASN A 393 17.08 -0.10 -4.08
N ALA A 394 16.51 1.03 -3.69
CA ALA A 394 17.14 2.34 -3.69
C ALA A 394 17.13 2.86 -2.26
N ALA A 395 18.29 3.27 -1.77
CA ALA A 395 18.45 3.83 -0.44
C ALA A 395 19.49 4.96 -0.52
N ILE A 396 19.12 6.17 -0.08
CA ILE A 396 19.87 7.40 -0.29
C ILE A 396 19.94 8.19 1.02
N GLY A 397 21.09 8.81 1.28
CA GLY A 397 21.29 9.72 2.41
C GLY A 397 21.59 9.01 3.72
N ARG A 398 21.38 9.74 4.82
CA ARG A 398 21.57 9.30 6.19
C ARG A 398 20.37 9.69 7.02
N ASP A 399 20.06 8.95 8.08
CA ASP A 399 19.14 9.47 9.09
C ASP A 399 19.81 10.55 9.96
N ARG A 400 18.99 11.22 10.77
CA ARG A 400 19.41 12.20 11.78
C ARG A 400 20.39 11.67 12.84
N THR A 401 20.57 10.37 12.97
CA THR A 401 21.58 9.76 13.85
C THR A 401 22.93 9.58 13.14
N GLY A 402 23.00 9.94 11.85
CA GLY A 402 24.19 9.81 10.99
C GLY A 402 24.37 8.43 10.38
N LYS A 403 23.40 7.50 10.56
CA LYS A 403 23.48 6.15 9.98
C LYS A 403 23.19 6.18 8.49
N GLU A 404 24.07 5.53 7.74
CA GLU A 404 23.97 5.43 6.28
C GLU A 404 22.83 4.53 5.83
N PHE A 405 22.03 5.02 4.89
CA PHE A 405 20.99 4.20 4.25
C PHE A 405 21.57 3.18 3.27
N SER A 406 22.88 3.22 2.96
CA SER A 406 23.54 2.15 2.18
C SER A 406 23.49 0.77 2.87
N ALA A 407 23.30 0.73 4.19
CA ALA A 407 23.08 -0.49 4.97
C ALA A 407 21.68 -1.08 4.78
N VAL A 408 20.70 -0.26 4.41
CA VAL A 408 19.29 -0.64 4.21
C VAL A 408 19.13 -1.40 2.89
N LYS A 409 18.42 -2.53 2.92
CA LYS A 409 18.32 -3.48 1.82
C LYS A 409 16.92 -3.66 1.25
N GLY A 410 15.89 -2.98 1.74
CA GLY A 410 14.58 -2.97 1.07
C GLY A 410 13.49 -3.76 1.77
N LEU A 411 13.69 -4.16 3.03
CA LEU A 411 12.62 -4.77 3.81
C LEU A 411 12.86 -4.62 5.31
N ALA A 412 11.96 -3.86 5.92
CA ALA A 412 11.97 -3.61 7.35
C ALA A 412 11.16 -4.67 8.10
N ILE A 413 11.37 -4.75 9.41
CA ILE A 413 10.62 -5.63 10.31
C ILE A 413 10.55 -4.98 11.70
N ASN A 414 9.61 -5.40 12.53
CA ASN A 414 9.59 -4.99 13.93
C ASN A 414 10.78 -5.58 14.71
N ILE A 415 11.70 -4.73 15.16
CA ILE A 415 12.83 -5.08 16.02
C ILE A 415 12.69 -4.26 17.30
N PRO A 416 12.40 -4.86 18.46
CA PRO A 416 12.20 -4.10 19.68
C PRO A 416 13.35 -3.14 20.01
N GLY A 417 13.00 -1.90 20.37
CA GLY A 417 13.92 -0.85 20.80
C GLY A 417 14.27 -0.93 22.28
N LYS A 418 14.60 0.23 22.88
CA LYS A 418 14.63 0.46 24.32
C LYS A 418 13.18 0.61 24.84
N PRO A 419 12.92 0.28 26.12
CA PRO A 419 11.62 0.56 26.72
C PRO A 419 11.25 2.04 26.57
N GLY A 420 10.04 2.29 26.08
CA GLY A 420 9.50 3.63 25.83
C GLY A 420 8.28 3.54 24.93
N THR A 421 7.50 4.62 24.90
CA THR A 421 6.30 4.73 24.07
C THR A 421 6.47 5.93 23.16
N LEU A 422 6.57 5.69 21.85
CA LEU A 422 6.63 6.74 20.82
C LEU A 422 5.25 7.08 20.26
N ILE A 423 4.41 6.06 20.24
CA ILE A 423 3.03 6.12 19.79
C ILE A 423 2.28 5.05 20.56
N GLU A 424 1.09 5.39 21.07
CA GLU A 424 0.21 4.37 21.65
C GLU A 424 -0.46 3.60 20.51
N TYR A 425 -0.41 2.27 20.56
CA TYR A 425 -1.00 1.42 19.55
C TYR A 425 -1.63 0.17 20.18
N TYR A 426 -2.64 -0.39 19.52
CA TYR A 426 -3.26 -1.63 19.98
C TYR A 426 -2.31 -2.83 19.80
N PRO A 427 -2.25 -3.79 20.75
CA PRO A 427 -1.33 -4.92 20.70
C PRO A 427 -1.83 -6.01 19.72
N THR A 428 -1.77 -5.72 18.42
CA THR A 428 -2.41 -6.50 17.36
C THR A 428 -1.42 -7.36 16.57
N TYR A 429 -0.12 -7.26 16.87
CA TYR A 429 0.96 -7.95 16.15
C TYR A 429 0.72 -9.47 16.03
N SER A 430 0.27 -10.11 17.12
CA SER A 430 0.01 -11.56 17.17
C SER A 430 -1.11 -12.02 16.21
N LYS A 431 -1.94 -11.08 15.75
CA LYS A 431 -3.03 -11.34 14.80
C LYS A 431 -2.55 -11.40 13.34
N LEU A 432 -1.36 -10.90 13.03
CA LEU A 432 -0.78 -10.89 11.68
C LEU A 432 -0.45 -12.31 11.23
N PHE A 433 -0.74 -12.65 9.97
CA PHE A 433 -0.33 -13.94 9.39
C PHE A 433 1.19 -14.06 9.37
N PHE A 434 1.91 -12.95 9.19
CA PHE A 434 3.38 -12.94 9.28
C PHE A 434 3.86 -13.44 10.63
N ALA A 435 3.31 -12.90 11.73
CA ALA A 435 3.70 -13.27 13.08
C ALA A 435 3.44 -14.75 13.36
N GLN A 436 2.30 -15.26 12.90
CA GLN A 436 1.89 -16.66 13.06
C GLN A 436 2.81 -17.63 12.28
N ASP A 437 3.10 -17.32 11.02
CA ASP A 437 3.84 -18.23 10.13
C ASP A 437 5.36 -18.17 10.37
N SER A 438 5.89 -16.98 10.63
CA SER A 438 7.33 -16.78 10.91
C SER A 438 7.68 -17.08 12.38
N GLY A 439 6.71 -17.00 13.31
CA GLY A 439 6.98 -17.05 14.74
C GLY A 439 7.74 -15.83 15.28
N TRP A 440 7.79 -14.73 14.52
CA TRP A 440 8.62 -13.55 14.87
C TRP A 440 8.24 -12.92 16.22
N GLU A 441 6.97 -12.94 16.60
CA GLU A 441 6.54 -12.45 17.93
C GLU A 441 7.25 -13.15 19.08
N THR A 442 7.55 -14.45 18.93
CA THR A 442 8.32 -15.20 19.94
C THR A 442 9.73 -14.65 20.06
N PHE A 443 10.35 -14.32 18.93
CA PHE A 443 11.69 -13.73 18.91
C PHE A 443 11.70 -12.29 19.43
N MET A 444 10.67 -11.49 19.13
CA MET A 444 10.53 -10.15 19.72
C MET A 444 10.49 -10.21 21.25
N LYS A 445 9.67 -11.10 21.83
CA LYS A 445 9.62 -11.33 23.28
C LYS A 445 10.98 -11.76 23.85
N TYR A 446 11.74 -12.57 23.11
CA TYR A 446 13.10 -12.91 23.48
C TYR A 446 14.03 -11.67 23.46
N LEU A 447 13.93 -10.84 22.42
CA LEU A 447 14.71 -9.61 22.27
C LEU A 447 14.37 -8.55 23.32
N ASP A 448 13.14 -8.49 23.82
CA ASP A 448 12.77 -7.60 24.95
C ASP A 448 13.58 -7.93 26.21
N GLY A 449 13.92 -9.20 26.41
CA GLY A 449 14.80 -9.67 27.47
C GLY A 449 16.31 -9.52 27.19
N VAL A 450 16.69 -8.92 26.05
CA VAL A 450 18.08 -8.63 25.69
C VAL A 450 18.34 -7.14 25.86
N GLU A 451 19.23 -6.80 26.80
CA GLU A 451 19.61 -5.41 27.08
C GLU A 451 20.07 -4.69 25.82
N ASN A 452 19.46 -3.54 25.52
CA ASN A 452 19.85 -2.68 24.41
C ASN A 452 20.89 -1.68 24.94
N ARG A 453 22.17 -2.11 24.98
CA ARG A 453 23.28 -1.35 25.57
C ARG A 453 23.71 -0.20 24.66
#